data_AF-A0A848W3B5-F1
#
_entry.id   AF-A0A848W3B5-F1
#
_cell.length_a   1.000
_cell.length_b   1.000
_cell.length_c   1.000
_cell.angle_alpha   90.00
_cell.angle_beta   90.00
_cell.angle_gamma   90.00
#
_symmetry.space_group_name_H-M   'P 1'
#
loop_
_entity.id
_entity.type
_entity.pdbx_description
1 polymer ?
#
loop_
_entity_poly.entity_id
_entity_poly.type
_entity_poly.pdbx_seq_one_letter_code
_entity_poly.pdbx_strand_id
1 'polypeptide(L)'
;MATPHLERTTQRRFSFRGLITYLVTISFLVMLTSGVVNFLAPNGRISRQLDWTLLGLDRPAWQTLHLSFAVVFIVVGLIHLAYNWKGFLHYLRDRASHHLTLKWEAVTALLVSLLLVGSAVLALPPASTLHEFNAYFRQTHWTGEPPATKATPLFPVAPAAALPQGHPSIPPDKICSDCHRGK
;
A
#
# COMPACT_ATOMS: atom_id res chain seq x y z
N MET A 1 24.54 28.07 61.97
CA MET A 1 25.22 27.93 60.66
C MET A 1 24.40 26.94 59.84
N ALA A 2 23.66 27.40 58.83
CA ALA A 2 22.84 26.55 57.96
C ALA A 2 23.28 26.79 56.51
N THR A 3 23.71 25.72 55.83
CA THR A 3 24.14 25.74 54.42
C THR A 3 22.94 25.55 53.50
N PRO A 4 22.76 26.38 52.46
CA PRO A 4 21.66 26.21 51.52
C PRO A 4 21.94 25.02 50.59
N HIS A 5 21.00 24.06 50.53
CA HIS A 5 20.99 23.03 49.51
C HIS A 5 20.64 23.66 48.16
N LEU A 6 21.62 23.78 47.27
CA LEU A 6 21.39 24.19 45.89
C LEU A 6 20.60 23.10 45.16
N GLU A 7 19.29 23.31 45.01
CA GLU A 7 18.43 22.48 44.19
C GLU A 7 18.83 22.62 42.73
N ARG A 8 19.52 21.61 42.20
CA ARG A 8 19.95 21.56 40.80
C ARG A 8 18.72 21.26 39.94
N THR A 9 18.06 22.29 39.43
CA THR A 9 17.04 22.14 38.38
C THR A 9 17.73 21.61 37.13
N THR A 10 17.61 20.31 36.87
CA THR A 10 18.12 19.67 35.66
C THR A 10 17.26 20.11 34.47
N GLN A 11 17.66 21.19 33.81
CA GLN A 11 17.11 21.61 32.53
C GLN A 11 17.27 20.48 31.51
N ARG A 12 16.18 19.75 31.20
CA ARG A 12 16.17 18.72 30.16
C ARG A 12 16.40 19.40 28.81
N ARG A 13 17.61 19.28 28.27
CA ARG A 13 17.89 19.72 26.90
C ARG A 13 17.09 18.85 25.93
N PHE A 14 16.38 19.50 25.01
CA PHE A 14 15.68 18.81 23.93
C PHE A 14 16.67 17.94 23.14
N SER A 15 16.38 16.64 23.02
CA SER A 15 17.24 15.71 22.30
C SER A 15 16.68 15.44 20.91
N PHE A 16 17.32 15.97 19.88
CA PHE A 16 16.92 15.74 18.49
C PHE A 16 16.93 14.25 18.13
N ARG A 17 17.89 13.49 18.69
CA ARG A 17 17.94 12.02 18.53
C ARG A 17 16.71 11.34 19.15
N GLY A 18 16.25 11.81 20.31
CA GLY A 18 15.03 11.31 20.95
C GLY A 18 13.79 11.61 20.11
N LEU A 19 13.68 12.85 19.59
CA LEU A 19 12.61 13.23 18.68
C LEU A 19 12.54 12.29 17.47
N ILE A 20 13.65 12.05 16.78
CA ILE A 20 13.69 11.19 15.58
C ILE A 20 13.23 9.77 15.92
N THR A 21 13.69 9.19 17.04
CA THR A 21 13.24 7.86 17.47
C THR A 21 11.73 7.82 17.71
N TYR A 22 11.18 8.78 18.45
CA TYR A 22 9.73 8.85 18.67
C TYR A 22 8.95 9.04 17.36
N LEU A 23 9.44 9.89 16.45
CA LEU A 23 8.81 10.11 15.15
C LEU A 23 8.80 8.84 14.29
N VAL A 24 9.90 8.07 14.22
CA VAL A 24 9.92 6.78 13.51
C VAL A 24 8.92 5.81 14.14
N THR A 25 8.89 5.69 15.47
CA THR A 25 7.98 4.77 16.15
C THR A 25 6.52 5.14 15.94
N ILE A 26 6.14 6.41 16.12
CA ILE A 26 4.77 6.87 15.90
C ILE A 26 4.39 6.69 14.43
N SER A 27 5.28 7.07 13.50
CA SER A 27 5.00 6.91 12.06
C SER A 27 4.85 5.45 11.66
N PHE A 28 5.64 4.54 12.24
CA PHE A 28 5.49 3.10 12.05
C PHE A 28 4.12 2.59 12.51
N LEU A 29 3.68 3.00 13.70
CA LEU A 29 2.36 2.61 14.23
C LEU A 29 1.24 3.14 13.32
N VAL A 30 1.30 4.41 12.92
CA VAL A 30 0.31 5.02 12.02
C VAL A 30 0.29 4.31 10.66
N MET A 31 1.45 3.97 10.10
CA MET A 31 1.57 3.22 8.85
C MET A 31 0.95 1.82 8.96
N LEU A 32 1.20 1.12 10.06
CA LEU A 32 0.64 -0.20 10.32
C LEU A 32 -0.89 -0.12 10.42
N THR A 33 -1.42 0.78 11.24
CA THR A 33 -2.87 0.91 11.44
C THR A 33 -3.57 1.34 10.15
N SER A 34 -3.06 2.36 9.47
CA SER A 34 -3.67 2.84 8.23
C SER A 34 -3.51 1.85 7.07
N GLY A 35 -2.44 1.06 7.04
CA GLY A 35 -2.27 -0.05 6.08
C GLY A 35 -3.33 -1.14 6.27
N VAL A 36 -3.58 -1.56 7.53
CA VAL A 36 -4.64 -2.52 7.86
C VAL A 36 -6.02 -1.97 7.51
N VAL A 37 -6.29 -0.70 7.85
CA VAL A 37 -7.57 -0.06 7.49
C VAL A 37 -7.76 -0.04 5.98
N ASN A 38 -6.75 0.39 5.22
CA ASN A 38 -6.83 0.41 3.75
C ASN A 38 -6.95 -1.00 3.15
N PHE A 39 -6.39 -2.03 3.79
CA PHE A 39 -6.55 -3.43 3.42
C PHE A 39 -8.01 -3.92 3.61
N LEU A 40 -8.72 -3.46 4.64
CA LEU A 40 -10.09 -3.89 4.91
C LEU A 40 -11.16 -3.01 4.24
N ALA A 41 -10.89 -1.71 4.06
CA ALA A 41 -11.88 -0.69 3.67
C ALA A 41 -12.38 -0.82 2.22
N PRO A 42 -13.70 -0.87 1.95
CA PRO A 42 -14.30 -1.24 0.66
C PRO A 42 -13.81 -0.42 -0.56
N ASN A 43 -13.70 -1.03 -1.73
CA ASN A 43 -13.16 -0.37 -2.91
C ASN A 43 -14.16 0.54 -3.65
N GLY A 44 -13.68 1.69 -4.14
CA GLY A 44 -14.31 2.48 -5.21
C GLY A 44 -15.73 2.97 -4.90
N ARG A 45 -16.67 2.69 -5.83
CA ARG A 45 -18.07 3.14 -5.79
C ARG A 45 -18.81 2.63 -4.54
N ILE A 46 -18.45 1.45 -4.05
CA ILE A 46 -19.12 0.80 -2.91
C ILE A 46 -18.87 1.58 -1.62
N SER A 47 -17.66 2.12 -1.43
CA SER A 47 -17.36 2.99 -0.29
C SER A 47 -18.24 4.24 -0.26
N ARG A 48 -18.62 4.78 -1.42
CA ARG A 48 -19.48 5.97 -1.54
C ARG A 48 -20.96 5.63 -1.37
N GLN A 49 -21.37 4.42 -1.74
CA GLN A 49 -22.76 3.97 -1.59
C GLN A 49 -23.08 3.58 -0.16
N LEU A 50 -22.08 3.10 0.59
CA LEU A 50 -22.21 2.68 1.99
C LEU A 50 -21.92 3.79 2.99
N ASP A 51 -21.58 5.01 2.53
CA ASP A 51 -21.05 6.10 3.36
C ASP A 51 -20.04 5.60 4.41
N TRP A 52 -19.12 4.74 3.93
CA TRP A 52 -18.23 4.00 4.82
C TRP A 52 -17.30 4.97 5.54
N THR A 53 -17.33 4.93 6.86
CA THR A 53 -16.43 5.69 7.73
C THR A 53 -15.87 4.79 8.83
N LEU A 54 -14.63 5.04 9.20
CA LEU A 54 -13.99 4.39 10.34
C LEU A 54 -13.27 5.47 11.16
N LEU A 55 -13.57 5.54 12.45
CA LEU A 55 -13.11 6.62 13.35
C LEU A 55 -13.43 8.03 12.81
N GLY A 56 -14.55 8.19 12.10
CA GLY A 56 -14.98 9.46 11.52
C GLY A 56 -14.24 9.87 10.24
N LEU A 57 -13.32 9.05 9.74
CA LEU A 57 -12.63 9.28 8.46
C LEU A 57 -13.23 8.37 7.38
N ASP A 58 -13.45 8.94 6.21
CA ASP A 58 -13.79 8.19 5.02
C ASP A 58 -12.56 7.48 4.44
N ARG A 59 -12.78 6.57 3.50
CA ARG A 59 -11.69 5.81 2.88
C ARG A 59 -10.64 6.70 2.19
N PRO A 60 -11.01 7.73 1.39
CA PRO A 60 -10.04 8.69 0.84
C PRO A 60 -9.17 9.35 1.91
N ALA A 61 -9.73 9.79 3.04
CA ALA A 61 -8.95 10.37 4.13
C ALA A 61 -7.96 9.38 4.73
N TRP A 62 -8.34 8.11 4.91
CA TRP A 62 -7.43 7.04 5.34
C TRP A 62 -6.29 6.78 4.35
N GLN A 63 -6.57 6.84 3.05
CA GLN A 63 -5.55 6.73 2.00
C GLN A 63 -4.58 7.91 2.02
N THR A 64 -5.09 9.13 2.14
CA THR A 64 -4.27 10.35 2.24
C THR A 64 -3.41 10.32 3.50
N LEU A 65 -3.97 9.92 4.64
CA LEU A 65 -3.23 9.78 5.90
C LEU A 65 -2.08 8.77 5.77
N HIS A 66 -2.35 7.59 5.20
CA HIS A 66 -1.32 6.58 4.97
C HIS A 66 -0.20 7.12 4.07
N LEU A 67 -0.55 7.77 2.95
CA LEU A 67 0.43 8.32 2.02
C LEU A 67 1.29 9.42 2.64
N SER A 68 0.67 10.35 3.39
CA SER A 68 1.40 11.42 4.09
C SER A 68 2.38 10.85 5.11
N PHE A 69 1.96 9.86 5.92
CA PHE A 69 2.85 9.21 6.89
C PHE A 69 3.89 8.31 6.23
N ALA A 70 3.64 7.75 5.05
CA ALA A 70 4.64 6.99 4.29
C ALA A 70 5.82 7.89 3.91
N VAL A 71 5.55 9.10 3.40
CA VAL A 71 6.58 10.09 3.07
C VAL A 71 7.37 10.48 4.31
N VAL A 72 6.68 10.80 5.42
CA VAL A 72 7.33 11.14 6.69
C VAL A 72 8.19 9.98 7.19
N PHE A 73 7.67 8.75 7.17
CA PHE A 73 8.38 7.57 7.64
C PHE A 73 9.66 7.31 6.84
N ILE A 74 9.64 7.51 5.52
CA ILE A 74 10.84 7.39 4.67
C ILE A 74 11.85 8.46 5.06
N VAL A 75 11.45 9.74 5.10
CA VAL A 75 12.38 10.86 5.39
C VAL A 75 12.99 10.71 6.79
N VAL A 76 12.17 10.50 7.81
CA VAL A 76 12.63 10.35 9.20
C VAL A 76 13.41 9.04 9.37
N GLY A 77 13.02 7.96 8.68
CA GLY A 77 13.74 6.69 8.66
C GLY A 77 15.15 6.82 8.09
N LEU A 78 15.34 7.57 7.01
CA LEU A 78 16.67 7.87 6.46
C LEU A 78 17.51 8.69 7.46
N ILE A 79 16.93 9.71 8.08
CA ILE A 79 17.61 10.50 9.12
C ILE A 79 17.98 9.61 10.32
N HIS A 80 17.08 8.72 10.74
CA HIS A 80 17.31 7.77 11.81
C HIS A 80 18.46 6.82 11.47
N LEU A 81 18.49 6.28 10.25
CA LEU A 81 19.57 5.42 9.78
C LEU A 81 20.90 6.18 9.72
N ALA A 82 20.91 7.43 9.28
CA ALA A 82 22.10 8.29 9.26
C ALA A 82 22.66 8.55 10.67
N TYR A 83 21.81 8.86 11.66
CA TYR A 83 22.25 9.06 13.04
C TYR A 83 22.73 7.78 13.74
N ASN A 84 22.28 6.63 13.27
CA ASN A 84 22.66 5.31 13.78
C ASN A 84 23.62 4.56 12.83
N TRP A 85 24.20 5.26 11.84
CA TRP A 85 25.00 4.67 10.76
C TRP A 85 26.19 3.87 11.27
N LYS A 86 26.85 4.34 12.35
CA LYS A 86 27.97 3.62 12.98
C LYS A 86 27.54 2.25 13.54
N GLY A 87 26.36 2.18 14.16
CA GLY A 87 25.82 0.92 14.66
C GLY A 87 25.44 -0.02 13.52
N PHE A 88 24.79 0.53 12.48
CA PHE A 88 24.43 -0.23 11.28
C PHE A 88 25.66 -0.81 10.56
N LEU A 89 26.71 -0.01 10.37
CA LEU A 89 27.98 -0.50 9.79
C LEU A 89 28.66 -1.53 10.69
N HIS A 90 28.57 -1.40 12.00
CA HIS A 90 29.10 -2.42 12.91
C HIS A 90 28.37 -3.76 12.76
N TYR A 91 27.07 -3.76 12.47
CA TYR A 91 26.33 -4.99 12.16
C TYR A 91 26.78 -5.62 10.83
N LEU A 92 27.13 -4.80 9.84
CA LEU A 92 27.59 -5.25 8.52
C LEU A 92 29.11 -5.52 8.43
N ARG A 93 29.89 -5.02 9.39
CA ARG A 93 31.35 -5.16 9.41
C ARG A 93 31.75 -6.29 10.33
N ASP A 94 32.60 -7.17 9.85
CA ASP A 94 33.25 -8.15 10.72
C ASP A 94 34.36 -7.47 11.54
N ARG A 95 34.32 -7.72 12.86
CA ARG A 95 35.24 -7.10 13.81
C ARG A 95 36.65 -7.66 13.67
N ALA A 96 36.79 -8.87 13.13
CA ALA A 96 38.09 -9.54 12.96
C ALA A 96 38.81 -9.14 11.65
N SER A 97 38.09 -8.93 10.55
CA SER A 97 38.68 -8.68 9.23
C SER A 97 38.69 -7.22 8.78
N HIS A 98 38.02 -6.30 9.48
CA HIS A 98 37.92 -4.88 9.09
C HIS A 98 37.32 -4.63 7.68
N HIS A 99 36.87 -5.65 6.97
CA HIS A 99 36.16 -5.57 5.68
C HIS A 99 34.63 -5.60 5.87
N LEU A 100 33.88 -5.07 4.90
CA LEU A 100 32.43 -5.20 4.85
C LEU A 100 32.09 -6.63 4.39
N THR A 101 31.84 -7.52 5.34
CA THR A 101 31.41 -8.89 5.07
C THR A 101 29.89 -8.96 5.20
N LEU A 102 29.20 -9.19 4.08
CA LEU A 102 27.76 -9.48 4.10
C LEU A 102 27.52 -10.74 4.93
N LYS A 103 27.02 -10.57 6.16
CA LYS A 103 26.61 -11.67 7.01
C LYS A 103 25.48 -12.45 6.31
N TRP A 104 25.41 -13.75 6.56
CA TRP A 104 24.31 -14.59 6.06
C TRP A 104 22.94 -13.97 6.36
N GLU A 105 22.77 -13.34 7.52
CA GLU A 105 21.55 -12.59 7.87
C GLU A 105 21.18 -11.49 6.86
N ALA A 106 22.15 -10.70 6.40
CA ALA A 106 21.94 -9.62 5.44
C ALA A 106 21.66 -10.18 4.03
N VAL A 107 22.35 -11.27 3.65
CA VAL A 107 22.07 -11.98 2.40
C VAL A 107 20.66 -12.59 2.42
N THR A 108 20.28 -13.24 3.52
CA THR A 108 18.94 -13.80 3.72
C THR A 108 17.88 -12.70 3.68
N ALA A 109 18.09 -11.57 4.36
CA ALA A 109 17.16 -10.45 4.32
C ALA A 109 16.99 -9.90 2.90
N LEU A 110 18.09 -9.77 2.14
CA LEU A 110 18.04 -9.32 0.75
C LEU A 110 17.31 -10.33 -0.15
N LEU A 111 17.63 -11.62 -0.04
CA LEU A 111 16.99 -12.68 -0.81
C LEU A 111 15.49 -12.76 -0.51
N VAL A 112 15.09 -12.75 0.76
CA VAL A 112 13.66 -12.74 1.15
C VAL A 112 12.96 -11.51 0.59
N SER A 113 13.58 -10.33 0.66
CA SER A 113 13.00 -9.09 0.10
C SER A 113 12.82 -9.18 -1.41
N LEU A 114 13.84 -9.65 -2.14
CA LEU A 114 13.78 -9.83 -3.59
C LEU A 114 12.75 -10.89 -4.00
N LEU A 115 12.65 -12.00 -3.26
CA LEU A 115 11.64 -13.03 -3.50
C LEU A 115 10.23 -12.51 -3.27
N LEU A 116 10.00 -11.72 -2.22
CA LEU A 116 8.70 -11.09 -1.97
C LEU A 116 8.33 -10.09 -3.08
N VAL A 117 9.27 -9.24 -3.50
CA VAL A 117 9.07 -8.31 -4.62
C VAL A 117 8.79 -9.06 -5.92
N GLY A 118 9.60 -10.08 -6.24
CA GLY A 118 9.41 -10.94 -7.41
C GLY A 118 8.06 -11.66 -7.38
N SER A 119 7.64 -12.16 -6.22
CA SER A 119 6.33 -12.79 -6.05
C SER A 119 5.17 -11.82 -6.33
N ALA A 120 5.30 -10.55 -5.91
CA ALA A 120 4.29 -9.54 -6.17
C ALA A 120 4.23 -9.15 -7.67
N VAL A 121 5.38 -8.95 -8.32
CA VAL A 121 5.46 -8.55 -9.73
C VAL A 121 4.99 -9.67 -10.67
N LEU A 122 5.33 -10.92 -10.35
CA LEU A 122 4.99 -12.09 -11.17
C LEU A 122 3.65 -12.74 -10.76
N ALA A 123 2.92 -12.14 -9.82
CA ALA A 123 1.68 -12.70 -9.25
C ALA A 123 1.83 -14.16 -8.74
N LEU A 124 2.98 -14.46 -8.15
CA LEU A 124 3.28 -15.77 -7.54
C LEU A 124 2.94 -15.75 -6.03
N PRO A 125 2.71 -16.93 -5.43
CA PRO A 125 2.61 -17.04 -3.96
C PRO A 125 3.90 -16.57 -3.28
N PRO A 126 3.84 -15.94 -2.09
CA PRO A 126 2.65 -15.68 -1.28
C PRO A 126 1.92 -14.36 -1.59
N ALA A 127 2.45 -13.51 -2.48
CA ALA A 127 1.82 -12.21 -2.76
C ALA A 127 0.44 -12.36 -3.43
N SER A 128 0.30 -13.29 -4.37
CA SER A 128 -0.98 -13.54 -5.03
C SER A 128 -2.04 -14.11 -4.10
N THR A 129 -1.66 -15.00 -3.17
CA THR A 129 -2.62 -15.57 -2.20
C THR A 129 -3.14 -14.51 -1.24
N LEU A 130 -2.28 -13.59 -0.78
CA LEU A 130 -2.69 -12.45 0.03
C LEU A 130 -3.64 -11.50 -0.74
N HIS A 131 -3.35 -11.26 -2.02
CA HIS A 131 -4.21 -10.44 -2.88
C HIS A 131 -5.58 -11.10 -3.12
N GLU A 132 -5.63 -12.40 -3.38
CA GLU A 132 -6.86 -13.16 -3.54
C GLU A 132 -7.68 -13.19 -2.25
N PHE A 133 -7.05 -13.38 -1.09
CA PHE A 133 -7.71 -13.27 0.21
C PHE A 133 -8.34 -11.89 0.42
N ASN A 134 -7.61 -10.83 0.05
CA ASN A 134 -8.12 -9.47 0.12
C ASN A 134 -9.34 -9.25 -0.77
N ALA A 135 -9.30 -9.75 -2.01
CA ALA A 135 -10.42 -9.68 -2.95
C ALA A 135 -11.63 -10.47 -2.44
N TYR A 136 -11.41 -11.71 -1.97
CA TYR A 136 -12.42 -12.58 -1.36
C TYR A 136 -13.14 -11.87 -0.20
N PHE A 137 -12.37 -11.38 0.78
CA PHE A 137 -12.91 -10.71 1.95
C PHE A 137 -13.79 -9.52 1.56
N ARG A 138 -13.32 -8.69 0.63
CA ARG A 138 -14.03 -7.49 0.21
C ARG A 138 -15.34 -7.80 -0.52
N GLN A 139 -15.34 -8.81 -1.39
CA GLN A 139 -16.53 -9.21 -2.14
C GLN A 139 -17.58 -9.81 -1.20
N THR A 140 -17.19 -10.78 -0.37
CA THR A 140 -18.13 -11.43 0.54
C THR A 140 -18.67 -10.48 1.62
N HIS A 141 -17.82 -9.63 2.21
CA HIS A 141 -18.24 -8.79 3.35
C HIS A 141 -18.93 -7.49 2.91
N TRP A 142 -18.47 -6.83 1.84
CA TRP A 142 -18.99 -5.52 1.45
C TRP A 142 -19.96 -5.57 0.26
N THR A 143 -19.83 -6.55 -0.64
CA THR A 143 -20.69 -6.64 -1.84
C THR A 143 -21.75 -7.73 -1.72
N GLY A 144 -21.58 -8.68 -0.79
CA GLY A 144 -22.48 -9.82 -0.60
C GLY A 144 -22.46 -10.82 -1.76
N GLU A 145 -21.51 -10.68 -2.69
CA GLU A 145 -21.40 -11.53 -3.87
C GLU A 145 -20.28 -12.56 -3.65
N PRO A 146 -20.50 -13.85 -3.96
CA PRO A 146 -19.45 -14.84 -3.87
C PRO A 146 -18.33 -14.45 -4.85
N PRO A 147 -17.07 -14.60 -4.45
CA PRO A 147 -15.96 -14.19 -5.28
C PRO A 147 -15.98 -14.98 -6.58
N ALA A 148 -15.75 -14.29 -7.70
CA ALA A 148 -15.59 -14.92 -9.00
C ALA A 148 -14.44 -15.94 -8.90
N THR A 149 -14.78 -17.22 -8.76
CA THR A 149 -13.82 -18.30 -8.88
C THR A 149 -13.18 -18.15 -10.26
N LYS A 150 -11.87 -18.36 -10.38
CA LYS A 150 -11.13 -18.33 -11.66
C LYS A 150 -11.71 -19.27 -12.74
N ALA A 151 -12.75 -20.05 -12.42
CA ALA A 151 -13.46 -20.99 -13.28
C ALA A 151 -14.86 -20.52 -13.73
N THR A 152 -15.25 -19.25 -13.56
CA THR A 152 -16.41 -18.72 -14.28
C THR A 152 -15.91 -17.99 -15.53
N PRO A 153 -16.03 -18.58 -16.74
CA PRO A 153 -15.77 -17.81 -17.95
C PRO A 153 -16.77 -16.65 -17.97
N LEU A 154 -16.24 -15.42 -18.05
CA LEU A 154 -17.01 -14.18 -17.99
C LEU A 154 -18.02 -14.03 -19.14
N PHE A 155 -17.97 -14.96 -20.10
CA PHE A 155 -18.96 -15.20 -21.13
C PHE A 155 -19.17 -16.71 -21.20
N PRO A 156 -20.41 -17.24 -21.17
CA PRO A 156 -20.63 -18.50 -21.87
C PRO A 156 -20.14 -18.24 -23.30
N VAL A 157 -19.09 -18.92 -23.73
CA VAL A 157 -18.81 -19.05 -25.15
C VAL A 157 -20.00 -19.83 -25.69
N ALA A 158 -21.07 -19.12 -26.04
CA ALA A 158 -22.04 -19.65 -26.96
C ALA A 158 -21.20 -20.10 -28.17
N PRO A 159 -21.23 -21.39 -28.56
CA PRO A 159 -20.56 -21.81 -29.78
C PRO A 159 -21.04 -20.85 -30.86
N ALA A 160 -20.10 -20.14 -31.48
CA ALA A 160 -20.36 -19.00 -32.34
C ALA A 160 -21.64 -19.24 -33.16
N ALA A 161 -22.75 -18.64 -32.71
CA ALA A 161 -23.96 -18.64 -33.49
C ALA A 161 -23.55 -17.92 -34.77
N ALA A 162 -23.56 -18.66 -35.88
CA ALA A 162 -23.14 -18.18 -37.18
C ALA A 162 -23.72 -16.78 -37.38
N LEU A 163 -22.85 -15.79 -37.55
CA LEU A 163 -23.26 -14.45 -37.93
C LEU A 163 -24.22 -14.59 -39.12
N PRO A 164 -25.42 -13.99 -39.10
CA PRO A 164 -26.24 -13.92 -40.29
C PRO A 164 -25.43 -13.20 -41.37
N GLN A 165 -24.98 -13.96 -42.37
CA GLN A 165 -24.30 -13.45 -43.54
C GLN A 165 -25.31 -12.67 -44.37
N GLY A 166 -25.50 -11.40 -44.04
CA GLY A 166 -26.42 -10.54 -44.79
C GLY A 166 -26.80 -9.27 -44.05
N HIS A 167 -25.94 -8.26 -44.12
CA HIS A 167 -26.44 -6.89 -44.02
C HIS A 167 -26.89 -6.45 -45.41
N PRO A 168 -28.14 -5.99 -45.60
CA PRO A 168 -28.54 -5.37 -46.85
C PRO A 168 -27.72 -4.09 -47.04
N SER A 169 -27.10 -3.96 -48.21
CA SER A 169 -26.37 -2.76 -48.61
C SER A 169 -27.30 -1.55 -48.56
N ILE A 170 -26.94 -0.55 -47.74
CA ILE A 170 -27.64 0.73 -47.69
C ILE A 170 -27.29 1.51 -48.97
N PRO A 171 -28.26 1.89 -49.81
CA PRO A 171 -28.00 2.68 -51.02
C PRO A 171 -27.55 4.11 -50.63
N PRO A 172 -26.63 4.71 -51.42
CA PRO A 172 -25.93 5.95 -51.06
C PRO A 172 -26.79 7.22 -51.06
N ASP A 173 -28.08 7.15 -51.43
CA ASP A 173 -28.97 8.29 -51.57
C ASP A 173 -29.55 8.80 -50.23
N LYS A 174 -29.43 8.03 -49.14
CA LYS A 174 -30.01 8.39 -47.82
C LYS A 174 -29.04 8.97 -46.80
N ILE A 175 -27.79 9.25 -47.17
CA ILE A 175 -26.76 9.71 -46.23
C ILE A 175 -26.82 11.23 -45.97
N CYS A 176 -27.51 12.03 -46.80
CA CYS A 176 -27.38 13.50 -46.77
C CYS A 176 -28.68 14.32 -46.71
N SER A 177 -29.81 13.81 -46.19
CA SER A 177 -31.03 14.64 -46.05
C SER A 177 -31.28 15.21 -44.65
N ASP A 178 -30.72 14.63 -43.59
CA ASP A 178 -31.20 14.90 -42.21
C ASP A 178 -30.25 15.73 -41.32
N CYS A 179 -29.09 16.17 -41.82
CA CYS A 179 -28.16 16.99 -41.02
C CYS A 179 -28.50 18.49 -40.94
N HIS A 180 -29.59 18.98 -41.57
CA HIS A 180 -29.86 20.42 -41.68
C HIS A 180 -31.18 20.92 -41.08
N ARG A 181 -31.76 20.24 -40.09
CA ARG A 181 -32.92 20.80 -39.36
C ARG A 181 -32.56 21.23 -37.94
N GLY A 182 -31.81 22.32 -37.87
CA GLY A 182 -31.73 23.14 -36.66
C GLY A 182 -32.97 24.03 -36.53
N LYS A 183 -33.68 23.89 -35.41
CA LYS A 183 -34.31 24.97 -34.64
C LYS A 183 -34.35 24.55 -33.19
#